data_AF-X1B813-F1
#
_entry.id   AF-X1B813-F1
#
_cell.length_a   1.000
_cell.length_b   1.000
_cell.length_c   1.000
_cell.angle_alpha   90.00
_cell.angle_beta   90.00
_cell.angle_gamma   90.00
#
_symmetry.space_group_name_H-M   'P 1'
#
loop_
_entity.id
_entity.type
_entity.pdbx_description
1 polymer ?
#
loop_
_entity_poly.entity_id
_entity_poly.type
_entity_poly.pdbx_seq_one_letter_code
_entity_poly.pdbx_strand_id
1 'polypeptide(L)'
;MDNHRNKDGTFATGHTYWQARTVHGQGKKFKTPEDLQKAVDAYFVRCDSGLTETIYNKRNGKEVTINTPIPYTIEGLVNMLSISRNCLKDYKWGKGYEAYHHIIRNARNKIQ
;
A
#
# COMPACT_ATOMS: atom_id res chain seq x y z
N MET A 1 42.59 8.38 0.94
CA MET A 1 42.20 7.56 2.09
C MET A 1 41.09 6.65 1.61
N ASP A 2 41.52 5.48 1.18
CA ASP A 2 40.82 4.53 0.34
C ASP A 2 39.65 3.88 1.08
N ASN A 3 38.44 4.03 0.54
CA ASN A 3 37.24 3.37 1.02
C ASN A 3 37.35 1.87 0.70
N HIS A 4 37.86 1.09 1.65
CA HIS A 4 37.81 -0.36 1.62
C HIS A 4 36.35 -0.82 1.78
N ARG A 5 35.68 -1.01 0.65
CA ARG A 5 34.40 -1.72 0.55
C ARG A 5 34.67 -3.22 0.71
N ASN A 6 34.06 -3.86 1.72
CA ASN A 6 34.03 -5.31 1.79
C ASN A 6 33.24 -5.88 0.61
N LYS A 7 33.65 -7.03 0.07
CA LYS A 7 33.12 -7.62 -1.19
C LYS A 7 31.63 -7.99 -1.10
N ASP A 8 31.09 -8.07 0.11
CA ASP A 8 29.71 -8.38 0.50
C ASP A 8 28.87 -7.14 0.89
N GLY A 9 29.48 -5.95 0.93
CA GLY A 9 28.76 -4.67 1.08
C GLY A 9 28.26 -4.33 2.49
N THR A 10 28.80 -4.95 3.55
CA THR A 10 28.36 -4.66 4.93
C THR A 10 29.36 -3.79 5.72
N PHE A 11 28.82 -2.91 6.59
CA PHE A 11 29.56 -2.10 7.58
C PHE A 11 29.06 -2.45 9.00
N ALA A 12 29.94 -2.34 9.99
CA ALA A 12 29.72 -2.86 11.34
C ALA A 12 28.56 -2.20 12.12
N THR A 13 27.65 -3.06 12.59
CA THR A 13 26.80 -3.01 13.80
C THR A 13 26.30 -1.67 14.35
N GLY A 14 24.96 -1.48 14.38
CA GLY A 14 24.37 -0.71 15.50
C GLY A 14 22.98 -0.07 15.34
N HIS A 15 22.45 0.18 14.13
CA HIS A 15 21.14 0.85 13.97
C HIS A 15 20.37 0.30 12.76
N THR A 16 19.45 -0.64 12.98
CA THR A 16 18.76 -1.40 11.91
C THR A 16 17.32 -0.91 11.65
N TYR A 17 17.01 0.39 11.75
CA TYR A 17 15.67 0.90 11.36
C TYR A 17 15.59 1.30 9.87
N TRP A 18 16.72 1.29 9.15
CA TRP A 18 16.79 1.52 7.70
C TRP A 18 17.13 0.26 6.88
N GLN A 19 17.57 -0.81 7.54
CA GLN A 19 18.10 -2.03 6.89
C GLN A 19 17.04 -3.06 6.48
N ALA A 20 15.75 -2.83 6.77
CA ALA A 20 14.67 -3.71 6.33
C ALA A 20 14.09 -3.37 4.94
N ARG A 21 14.74 -2.51 4.15
CA ARG A 21 14.50 -2.42 2.71
C ARG A 21 15.55 -3.25 1.99
N THR A 22 15.25 -4.52 1.76
CA THR A 22 16.05 -5.36 0.87
C THR A 22 16.24 -4.63 -0.46
N VAL A 23 17.50 -4.48 -0.87
CA VAL A 23 17.93 -3.83 -2.12
C VAL A 23 17.40 -4.60 -3.35
N HIS A 24 17.01 -5.86 -3.16
CA HIS A 24 16.22 -6.64 -4.10
C HIS A 24 14.76 -6.23 -3.98
N GLY A 25 14.19 -5.70 -5.07
CA GLY A 25 12.81 -5.22 -5.13
C GLY A 25 11.85 -6.20 -4.47
N GLN A 26 10.81 -5.66 -3.81
CA GLN A 26 9.79 -6.50 -3.18
C GLN A 26 9.27 -7.48 -4.22
N GLY A 27 9.65 -8.75 -4.08
CA GLY A 27 9.13 -9.81 -4.91
C GLY A 27 7.62 -9.86 -4.81
N LYS A 28 6.99 -10.70 -5.64
CA LYS A 28 5.54 -10.90 -5.65
C LYS A 28 5.01 -11.23 -4.24
N LYS A 29 4.48 -10.24 -3.53
CA LYS A 29 3.78 -10.40 -2.24
C LYS A 29 2.57 -11.33 -2.34
N PHE A 30 1.79 -11.19 -3.41
CA PHE A 30 0.56 -11.96 -3.65
C PHE A 30 0.83 -13.13 -4.57
N LYS A 31 0.83 -14.35 -4.02
CA LYS A 31 1.15 -15.57 -4.76
C LYS A 31 0.10 -15.94 -5.81
N THR A 32 -1.14 -15.50 -5.63
CA THR A 32 -2.27 -15.75 -6.53
C THR A 32 -2.97 -14.44 -6.91
N PRO A 33 -3.56 -14.34 -8.12
CA PRO A 33 -4.35 -13.18 -8.51
C PRO A 33 -5.58 -13.00 -7.62
N GLU A 34 -6.19 -14.09 -7.15
CA GLU A 34 -7.36 -14.06 -6.26
C GLU A 34 -7.04 -13.38 -4.92
N ASP A 35 -5.85 -13.61 -4.36
CA ASP A 35 -5.42 -12.95 -3.12
C ASP A 35 -5.24 -11.44 -3.31
N LEU A 36 -4.69 -11.03 -4.46
CA LEU A 36 -4.57 -9.61 -4.80
C LEU A 36 -5.95 -8.97 -4.97
N GLN A 37 -6.86 -9.65 -5.68
CA GLN A 37 -8.23 -9.17 -5.90
C GLN A 37 -8.95 -8.97 -4.56
N LYS A 38 -8.93 -9.96 -3.67
CA LYS A 38 -9.51 -9.85 -2.32
C LYS A 38 -8.95 -8.68 -1.53
N ALA A 39 -7.64 -8.45 -1.60
CA ALA A 39 -7.01 -7.35 -0.88
C ALA A 39 -7.38 -5.97 -1.47
N VAL A 40 -7.52 -5.87 -2.79
CA VAL A 40 -8.01 -4.68 -3.48
C VAL A 40 -9.48 -4.42 -3.13
N ASP A 41 -10.32 -5.45 -3.10
CA ASP A 41 -11.73 -5.33 -2.74
C ASP A 41 -11.89 -4.89 -1.27
N ALA A 42 -11.09 -5.47 -0.37
CA ALA A 42 -11.06 -5.07 1.03
C ALA A 42 -10.67 -3.59 1.21
N TYR A 43 -9.76 -3.07 0.39
CA TYR A 43 -9.43 -1.64 0.40
C TYR A 43 -10.64 -0.79 0.01
N PHE A 44 -11.36 -1.13 -1.06
CA PHE A 44 -12.55 -0.38 -1.48
C PHE A 44 -13.68 -0.48 -0.44
N VAL A 45 -13.94 -1.66 0.11
CA VAL A 45 -14.92 -1.84 1.18
C VAL A 45 -14.57 -0.98 2.39
N ARG A 46 -13.28 -0.90 2.77
CA ARG A 46 -12.84 -0.02 3.85
C ARG A 46 -13.13 1.44 3.51
N CYS A 47 -12.85 1.86 2.29
CA CYS A 47 -13.10 3.23 1.89
C CYS A 47 -14.60 3.58 1.89
N ASP A 48 -15.44 2.65 1.41
CA ASP A 48 -16.90 2.77 1.36
C ASP A 48 -17.53 2.77 2.76
N SER A 49 -16.94 2.02 3.71
CA SER A 49 -17.39 2.05 5.11
C SER A 49 -17.21 3.42 5.76
N GLY A 50 -16.28 4.23 5.27
CA GLY A 50 -15.97 5.54 5.80
C GLY A 50 -15.25 5.51 7.16
N LEU A 51 -15.03 6.71 7.68
CA LEU A 51 -14.53 6.95 9.03
C LEU A 51 -15.68 7.54 9.86
N THR A 52 -16.06 6.81 10.89
CA THR A 52 -17.04 7.29 11.87
C THR A 52 -16.31 8.07 12.95
N GLU A 53 -16.66 9.34 13.08
CA GLU A 53 -16.09 10.24 14.08
C GLU A 53 -17.21 10.86 14.91
N THR A 54 -17.02 10.91 16.23
CA THR A 54 -17.89 11.66 17.12
C THR A 54 -17.31 13.07 17.26
N ILE A 55 -18.05 14.06 16.79
CA ILE A 55 -17.67 15.47 16.89
C ILE A 55 -18.60 16.21 17.85
N TYR A 56 -18.07 17.22 18.52
CA TYR A 56 -18.86 18.09 19.37
C TYR A 56 -19.49 19.20 18.55
N ASN A 57 -20.82 19.24 18.51
CA ASN A 57 -21.54 20.28 17.79
C ASN A 57 -21.60 21.55 18.65
N LYS A 58 -20.79 22.55 18.24
CA LYS A 58 -20.65 23.85 18.93
C LYS A 58 -21.95 24.65 19.04
N ARG A 59 -22.99 24.33 18.26
CA ARG A 59 -24.26 25.06 18.25
C ARG A 59 -25.27 24.54 19.28
N ASN A 60 -25.26 23.23 19.56
CA ASN A 60 -26.24 22.60 20.46
C ASN A 60 -25.59 21.95 21.69
N GLY A 61 -24.25 21.94 21.77
CA GLY A 61 -23.49 21.36 22.87
C GLY A 61 -23.58 19.84 22.98
N LYS A 62 -24.01 19.16 21.91
CA LYS A 62 -24.17 17.70 21.88
C LYS A 62 -23.13 17.06 20.99
N GLU A 63 -22.77 15.83 21.35
CA GLU A 63 -22.00 14.95 20.47
C GLU A 63 -22.87 14.49 19.31
N VAL A 64 -22.33 14.57 18.10
CA VAL A 64 -22.95 14.04 16.89
C VAL A 64 -21.96 13.10 16.21
N THR A 65 -22.46 11.94 15.79
CA THR A 65 -21.67 10.97 15.03
C THR A 65 -21.80 11.28 13.54
N ILE A 66 -20.68 11.54 12.88
CA ILE A 66 -20.61 11.75 11.44
C ILE A 66 -19.88 10.57 10.80
N ASN A 67 -20.35 10.16 9.61
CA ASN A 67 -19.63 9.20 8.78
C ASN A 67 -19.04 9.93 7.58
N THR A 68 -17.71 9.99 7.51
CA THR A 68 -17.00 10.66 6.43
C THR A 68 -16.48 9.61 5.45
N PRO A 69 -16.84 9.65 4.16
CA PRO A 69 -16.31 8.70 3.18
C PRO A 69 -14.79 8.87 3.04
N ILE A 70 -14.06 7.77 2.91
CA ILE A 70 -12.62 7.81 2.71
C ILE A 70 -12.35 7.86 1.19
N PRO A 71 -11.57 8.84 0.70
CA PRO A 71 -11.29 8.95 -0.72
C PRO A 71 -10.46 7.75 -1.22
N TYR A 72 -10.79 7.29 -2.42
CA TYR A 72 -9.96 6.30 -3.11
C TYR A 72 -8.70 6.98 -3.63
N THR A 73 -7.53 6.43 -3.30
CA THR A 73 -6.24 6.95 -3.75
C THR A 73 -5.27 5.80 -4.04
N ILE A 74 -4.37 6.02 -4.99
CA ILE A 74 -3.31 5.04 -5.28
C ILE A 74 -2.40 4.86 -4.06
N GLU A 75 -2.06 5.95 -3.35
CA GLU A 75 -1.24 5.84 -2.15
C GLU A 75 -1.96 5.09 -1.04
N GLY A 76 -3.27 5.31 -0.85
CA GLY A 76 -4.10 4.55 0.10
C GLY A 76 -4.12 3.06 -0.22
N LEU A 77 -4.31 2.70 -1.49
CA LEU A 77 -4.26 1.31 -1.95
C LEU A 77 -2.88 0.68 -1.68
N VAL A 78 -1.80 1.36 -2.06
CA VAL A 78 -0.42 0.86 -1.86
C VAL A 78 -0.10 0.65 -0.38
N ASN A 79 -0.53 1.57 0.47
CA ASN A 79 -0.36 1.49 1.92
C ASN A 79 -1.14 0.31 2.50
N MET A 80 -2.42 0.14 2.11
CA MET A 80 -3.27 -0.95 2.59
C MET A 80 -2.71 -2.32 2.16
N LEU A 81 -2.25 -2.42 0.91
CA LEU A 81 -1.60 -3.62 0.40
C LEU A 81 -0.19 -3.83 0.98
N SER A 82 0.36 -2.85 1.71
CA SER A 82 1.74 -2.80 2.23
C SER A 82 2.77 -3.24 1.18
N ILE A 83 2.69 -2.62 0.01
CA ILE A 83 3.66 -2.77 -1.09
C ILE A 83 4.26 -1.41 -1.42
N SER A 84 5.24 -1.38 -2.33
CA SER A 84 5.73 -0.12 -2.89
C SER A 84 4.97 0.26 -4.17
N ARG A 85 5.01 1.55 -4.54
CA ARG A 85 4.49 2.01 -5.84
C ARG A 85 5.15 1.31 -7.03
N ASN A 86 6.41 0.90 -6.91
CA ASN A 86 7.10 0.15 -7.96
C ASN A 86 6.54 -1.27 -8.07
N CYS A 87 6.33 -1.95 -6.94
CA CYS A 87 5.70 -3.27 -6.92
C CYS A 87 4.28 -3.23 -7.54
N LEU A 88 3.51 -2.16 -7.28
CA LEU A 88 2.21 -1.96 -7.94
C LEU A 88 2.33 -1.82 -9.47
N LYS A 89 3.41 -1.18 -9.97
CA LYS A 89 3.69 -1.11 -11.43
C LYS A 89 4.04 -2.49 -11.99
N ASP A 90 4.76 -3.32 -11.24
CA ASP A 90 5.09 -4.69 -11.64
C ASP A 90 3.82 -5.55 -11.75
N TYR A 91 2.88 -5.44 -10.80
CA TYR A 91 1.56 -6.08 -10.92
C TYR A 91 0.73 -5.57 -12.09
N LYS A 92 1.04 -4.40 -12.65
CA LYS A 92 0.32 -3.81 -13.78
C LYS A 92 0.90 -4.23 -15.14
N TRP A 93 2.22 -4.30 -15.24
CA TRP A 93 2.93 -4.45 -16.52
C TRP A 93 4.17 -5.35 -16.48
N GLY A 94 4.52 -5.89 -15.32
CA GLY A 94 5.68 -6.76 -15.15
C GLY A 94 5.49 -8.10 -15.85
N LYS A 95 6.56 -8.61 -16.45
CA LYS A 95 6.62 -9.97 -17.00
C LYS A 95 6.51 -10.98 -15.85
N GLY A 96 5.67 -12.01 -15.98
CA GLY A 96 5.36 -12.97 -14.91
C GLY A 96 4.24 -12.55 -13.95
N TYR A 97 3.58 -11.41 -14.23
CA TYR A 97 2.45 -10.86 -13.47
C TYR A 97 1.19 -10.70 -14.34
N GLU A 98 1.14 -11.30 -15.52
CA GLU A 98 0.08 -11.12 -16.53
C GLU A 98 -1.31 -11.42 -15.96
N ALA A 99 -1.42 -12.45 -15.13
CA ALA A 99 -2.66 -12.81 -14.43
C ALA A 99 -3.17 -11.71 -13.47
N TYR A 100 -2.33 -10.74 -13.09
CA TYR A 100 -2.63 -9.68 -12.12
C TYR A 100 -2.92 -8.33 -12.81
N HIS A 101 -2.52 -8.17 -14.07
CA HIS A 101 -2.59 -6.89 -14.79
C HIS A 101 -4.00 -6.31 -14.80
N HIS A 102 -5.01 -7.16 -15.02
CA HIS A 102 -6.42 -6.75 -15.09
C HIS A 102 -6.94 -6.23 -13.74
N ILE A 103 -6.49 -6.80 -12.63
CA ILE A 103 -6.88 -6.39 -11.27
C ILE A 103 -6.44 -4.95 -11.01
N ILE A 104 -5.16 -4.65 -11.25
CA ILE A 104 -4.61 -3.30 -11.04
C ILE A 104 -5.21 -2.30 -12.03
N ARG A 105 -5.50 -2.74 -13.27
CA ARG A 105 -6.20 -1.89 -14.25
C ARG A 105 -7.58 -1.49 -13.75
N ASN A 106 -8.38 -2.45 -13.28
CA ASN A 106 -9.73 -2.20 -12.77
C ASN A 106 -9.69 -1.30 -11.51
N ALA A 107 -8.77 -1.58 -10.59
CA ALA A 107 -8.59 -0.74 -9.39
C ALA A 107 -8.29 0.72 -9.75
N ARG A 108 -7.42 0.97 -10.74
CA ARG A 108 -7.12 2.33 -11.20
C ARG A 108 -8.31 3.03 -11.84
N ASN A 109 -9.09 2.32 -12.64
CA ASN A 109 -10.29 2.89 -13.25
C ASN A 109 -11.31 3.32 -12.18
N LYS A 110 -11.41 2.58 -11.06
CA LYS A 110 -12.30 2.94 -9.95
C LYS A 110 -11.79 4.14 -9.14
N ILE A 111 -10.49 4.39 -9.14
CA ILE A 111 -9.86 5.52 -8.42
C ILE A 111 -9.94 6.84 -9.24
N GLN A 112 -10.13 6.77 -10.57
CA GLN A 112 -10.16 7.93 -11.46
C GLN A 112 -11.45 8.75 -11.38
#